data_AF-A0A4R5XWD3-F1
#
_entry.id   AF-A0A4R5XWD3-F1
#
_cell.length_a   1.000
_cell.length_b   1.000
_cell.length_c   1.000
_cell.angle_alpha   90.00
_cell.angle_beta   90.00
_cell.angle_gamma   90.00
#
_symmetry.space_group_name_H-M   'P 1'
#
loop_
_entity.id
_entity.type
_entity.pdbx_description
1 polymer ?
#
loop_
_entity_poly.entity_id
_entity_poly.type
_entity_poly.pdbx_seq_one_letter_code
_entity_poly.pdbx_strand_id
1 'polypeptide(L)'
;MSNTGTINEHKLYSDALQEEMTLLIYLPHNYTPLYKYTVLIAQDGKDYFQLGRLPRLTDKLLTEQEIENIIIVGVPYKDVKDRSRKYHPDGEQHEAYIRFLARELVPYIDSAFPTYQMGLGRALIGDSLAGTVSFKAALKYPHTFGRVIMQSPLVNDGVLDAVKSFQDVHLLNVYHIIGKGETAVKTTRGSEEDFLSPNRQLHQLMIRQNFSVFYEEFDGGHTWKYWQPDLERVMKMMFSKTPY
;
A
#
# COMPACT_ATOMS: atom_id res chain seq x y z
N MET A 1 -9.56 19.16 23.07
CA MET A 1 -9.25 17.73 23.24
C MET A 1 -8.70 17.25 21.91
N SER A 2 -7.57 16.53 21.88
CA SER A 2 -7.06 15.99 20.61
C SER A 2 -7.97 14.86 20.17
N ASN A 3 -8.63 15.02 19.02
CA ASN A 3 -9.44 14.00 18.38
C ASN A 3 -8.51 12.89 17.86
N THR A 4 -8.22 11.89 18.69
CA THR A 4 -7.28 10.81 18.36
C THR A 4 -8.02 9.50 18.12
N GLY A 5 -7.69 8.84 17.01
CA GLY A 5 -8.17 7.49 16.72
C GLY A 5 -7.58 6.45 17.68
N THR A 6 -8.07 5.22 17.55
CA THR A 6 -7.62 4.06 18.34
C THR A 6 -6.88 3.08 17.45
N ILE A 7 -5.88 2.40 18.00
CA ILE A 7 -5.14 1.35 17.32
C ILE A 7 -5.31 0.07 18.12
N ASN A 8 -5.88 -0.95 17.48
CA ASN A 8 -6.11 -2.26 18.09
C ASN A 8 -5.32 -3.32 17.36
N GLU A 9 -4.71 -4.24 18.11
CA GLU A 9 -4.06 -5.41 17.53
C GLU A 9 -5.07 -6.54 17.34
N HIS A 10 -5.09 -7.12 16.15
CA HIS A 10 -5.90 -8.28 15.80
C HIS A 10 -4.99 -9.41 15.31
N LYS A 11 -5.48 -10.64 15.47
CA LYS A 11 -4.82 -11.85 14.98
C LYS A 11 -5.73 -12.54 13.98
N LEU A 12 -5.18 -12.94 12.85
CA LEU A 12 -5.88 -13.66 11.79
C LEU A 12 -5.02 -14.85 11.36
N TYR A 13 -5.53 -16.06 11.54
CA TYR A 13 -4.87 -17.23 10.97
C TYR A 13 -5.03 -17.21 9.45
N SER A 14 -3.93 -17.38 8.73
CA SER A 14 -3.88 -17.43 7.27
C SER A 14 -3.70 -18.88 6.81
N ASP A 15 -4.70 -19.39 6.09
CA ASP A 15 -4.61 -20.70 5.44
C ASP A 15 -3.60 -20.67 4.28
N ALA A 16 -3.53 -19.57 3.52
CA ALA A 16 -2.57 -19.43 2.43
C ALA A 16 -1.11 -19.47 2.92
N LEU A 17 -0.83 -18.87 4.08
CA LEU A 17 0.52 -18.77 4.64
C LEU A 17 0.83 -19.82 5.71
N GLN A 18 -0.20 -20.53 6.20
CA GLN A 18 -0.11 -21.51 7.29
C GLN A 18 0.47 -20.91 8.58
N GLU A 19 0.05 -19.68 8.92
CA GLU A 19 0.53 -18.95 10.08
C GLU A 19 -0.48 -17.95 10.63
N GLU A 20 -0.29 -17.52 11.88
CA GLU A 20 -1.03 -16.39 12.45
C GLU A 20 -0.41 -15.06 12.01
N MET A 21 -1.22 -14.21 11.40
CA MET A 21 -0.88 -12.85 10.97
C MET A 21 -1.37 -11.83 12.00
N THR A 22 -0.46 -10.98 12.47
CA THR A 22 -0.80 -9.81 13.30
C THR A 22 -1.27 -8.67 12.41
N LEU A 23 -2.31 -7.96 12.83
CA LEU A 23 -2.87 -6.79 12.15
C LEU A 23 -2.93 -5.62 13.12
N LEU A 24 -2.53 -4.43 12.68
CA LEU A 24 -2.70 -3.18 13.40
C LEU A 24 -3.86 -2.41 12.79
N ILE A 25 -4.99 -2.33 13.47
CA ILE A 25 -6.20 -1.68 12.93
C ILE A 25 -6.38 -0.33 13.59
N TYR A 26 -6.20 0.72 12.81
CA TYR A 26 -6.54 2.08 13.21
C TYR A 26 -8.00 2.39 12.86
N LEU A 27 -8.75 2.79 13.87
CA LEU A 27 -10.09 3.35 13.73
C LEU A 27 -10.05 4.85 14.04
N PRO A 28 -10.64 5.71 13.19
CA PRO A 28 -10.61 7.14 13.41
C PRO A 28 -11.42 7.53 14.66
N HIS A 29 -11.12 8.70 15.24
CA HIS A 29 -11.79 9.17 16.46
C HIS A 29 -13.32 9.27 16.35
N ASN A 30 -13.83 9.48 15.13
CA ASN A 30 -15.25 9.55 14.80
C ASN A 30 -15.81 8.21 14.31
N TYR A 31 -15.14 7.08 14.59
CA TYR A 31 -15.59 5.76 14.16
C TYR A 31 -17.00 5.45 14.68
N THR A 32 -17.87 5.02 13.77
CA THR A 32 -19.22 4.55 14.08
C THR A 32 -19.63 3.49 13.06
N PRO A 33 -20.35 2.42 13.48
CA PRO A 33 -20.87 1.43 12.55
C PRO A 33 -21.88 2.00 11.54
N LEU A 34 -22.35 3.24 11.75
CA LEU A 34 -23.33 3.91 10.88
C LEU A 34 -22.73 4.50 9.59
N TYR A 35 -21.41 4.66 9.52
CA TYR A 35 -20.74 5.19 8.33
C TYR A 35 -20.02 4.10 7.56
N LYS A 36 -19.81 4.36 6.26
CA LYS A 36 -18.96 3.54 5.40
C LYS A 36 -17.55 4.11 5.34
N TYR A 37 -16.56 3.22 5.30
CA TYR A 37 -15.14 3.57 5.30
C TYR A 37 -14.43 2.99 4.08
N THR A 38 -13.56 3.80 3.49
CA THR A 38 -12.49 3.31 2.62
C THR A 38 -11.45 2.60 3.49
N VAL A 39 -10.78 1.57 2.95
CA VAL A 39 -9.74 0.84 3.68
C VAL A 39 -8.38 1.08 3.03
N LEU A 40 -7.41 1.53 3.83
CA LEU A 40 -6.00 1.56 3.45
C LEU A 40 -5.26 0.42 4.12
N ILE A 41 -4.80 -0.54 3.34
CA ILE A 41 -3.97 -1.66 3.81
C ILE A 41 -2.51 -1.27 3.63
N ALA A 42 -1.84 -0.96 4.75
CA ALA A 42 -0.44 -0.60 4.79
C ALA A 42 0.42 -1.84 5.02
N GLN A 43 1.14 -2.23 3.97
CA GLN A 43 2.23 -3.19 4.09
C GLN A 43 3.31 -2.57 4.98
N ASP A 44 4.08 -3.37 5.70
CA ASP A 44 5.03 -2.87 6.71
C ASP A 44 4.33 -2.00 7.76
N GLY A 45 3.19 -2.48 8.26
CA GLY A 45 2.27 -1.70 9.07
C GLY A 45 2.91 -0.97 10.26
N LYS A 46 3.91 -1.59 10.91
CA LYS A 46 4.66 -0.94 11.99
C LYS A 46 5.42 0.30 11.51
N ASP A 47 6.04 0.24 10.34
CA ASP A 47 6.87 1.32 9.79
C ASP A 47 5.97 2.49 9.37
N TYR A 48 4.84 2.24 8.70
CA TYR A 48 3.85 3.29 8.39
C TYR A 48 3.25 3.94 9.63
N PHE A 49 3.01 3.17 10.70
CA PHE A 49 2.44 3.70 11.93
C PHE A 49 3.46 4.52 12.72
N GLN A 50 4.72 4.09 12.77
CA GLN A 50 5.76 4.71 13.61
C GLN A 50 6.58 5.76 12.86
N LEU A 51 7.19 5.37 11.74
CA LEU A 51 8.03 6.25 10.92
C LEU A 51 7.16 7.19 10.08
N GLY A 52 6.12 6.64 9.45
CA GLY A 52 5.15 7.41 8.68
C GLY A 52 4.25 8.29 9.54
N ARG A 53 4.04 7.94 10.82
CA ARG A 53 3.06 8.58 11.72
C ARG A 53 1.65 8.64 11.11
N LEU A 54 1.33 7.66 10.27
CA LEU A 54 0.12 7.65 9.45
C LEU A 54 -1.18 7.82 10.26
N PRO A 55 -1.37 7.18 11.44
CA PRO A 55 -2.55 7.43 12.28
C PRO A 55 -2.71 8.90 12.69
N ARG A 56 -1.63 9.55 13.12
CA ARG A 56 -1.65 10.96 13.55
C ARG A 56 -1.93 11.90 12.38
N LEU A 57 -1.34 11.62 11.22
CA LEU A 57 -1.63 12.36 10.00
C LEU A 57 -3.10 12.20 9.62
N THR A 58 -3.64 10.99 9.71
CA THR A 58 -5.04 10.69 9.39
C THR A 58 -6.00 11.43 10.32
N ASP A 59 -5.72 11.46 11.63
CA ASP A 59 -6.50 12.24 12.60
C ASP A 59 -6.54 13.74 12.24
N LYS A 60 -5.40 14.31 11.85
CA LYS A 60 -5.30 15.71 11.40
C LYS A 60 -6.20 15.93 10.17
N LEU A 61 -6.02 15.14 9.11
CA LEU A 61 -6.73 15.31 7.85
C LEU A 61 -8.24 15.07 7.96
N LEU A 62 -8.68 14.15 8.83
CA LEU A 62 -10.10 13.94 9.13
C LEU A 62 -10.70 15.12 9.90
N THR A 63 -9.95 15.69 10.84
CA THR A 63 -10.38 16.88 11.59
C THR A 63 -10.51 18.10 10.67
N GLU A 64 -9.58 18.23 9.71
CA GLU A 64 -9.58 19.27 8.68
C GLU A 64 -10.57 18.99 7.54
N GLN A 65 -11.22 17.83 7.54
CA GLN A 65 -12.17 17.35 6.52
C GLN A 65 -11.59 17.26 5.10
N GLU A 66 -10.27 17.08 4.97
CA GLU A 66 -9.59 17.01 3.68
C GLU A 66 -9.65 15.62 3.04
N ILE A 67 -9.93 14.59 3.84
CA ILE A 67 -10.06 13.20 3.38
C ILE A 67 -11.40 12.58 3.77
N GLU A 68 -11.80 11.55 3.04
CA GLU A 68 -12.95 10.71 3.34
C GLU A 68 -12.72 9.83 4.58
N ASN A 69 -13.81 9.28 5.13
CA ASN A 69 -13.74 8.35 6.26
C ASN A 69 -12.92 7.11 5.88
N ILE A 70 -11.86 6.84 6.65
CA ILE A 70 -10.91 5.78 6.35
C ILE A 70 -10.58 4.92 7.58
N ILE A 71 -10.42 3.62 7.35
CA ILE A 71 -9.81 2.67 8.29
C ILE A 71 -8.45 2.27 7.74
N ILE A 72 -7.42 2.23 8.60
CA ILE A 72 -6.08 1.80 8.19
C ILE A 72 -5.78 0.45 8.82
N VAL A 73 -5.37 -0.51 8.00
CA VAL A 73 -4.95 -1.85 8.42
C VAL A 73 -3.47 -2.01 8.11
N GLY A 74 -2.63 -1.90 9.13
CA GLY A 74 -1.21 -2.21 9.04
C GLY A 74 -0.97 -3.72 9.10
N VAL A 75 -0.20 -4.26 8.15
CA VAL A 75 0.27 -5.66 8.15
C VAL A 75 1.78 -5.66 8.45
N PRO A 76 2.20 -5.95 9.69
CA PRO A 76 3.61 -6.04 10.04
C PRO A 76 4.26 -7.31 9.46
N TYR A 77 5.55 -7.24 9.16
CA TYR A 77 6.39 -8.41 8.93
C TYR A 77 7.05 -8.86 10.24
N LYS A 78 7.44 -10.14 10.33
CA LYS A 78 8.12 -10.69 11.52
C LYS A 78 9.57 -10.25 11.59
N ASP A 79 10.28 -10.40 10.47
CA ASP A 79 11.67 -10.03 10.29
C ASP A 79 11.99 -9.82 8.80
N VAL A 80 13.22 -9.41 8.49
CA VAL A 80 13.66 -9.11 7.12
C VAL A 80 13.57 -10.32 6.18
N LYS A 81 13.77 -11.54 6.70
CA LYS A 81 13.67 -12.77 5.89
C LYS A 81 12.21 -13.07 5.56
N ASP A 82 11.33 -12.96 6.55
CA ASP A 82 9.88 -13.08 6.39
C ASP A 82 9.35 -12.09 5.35
N ARG A 83 9.73 -10.81 5.48
CA ARG A 83 9.39 -9.75 4.51
C ARG A 83 9.87 -10.12 3.10
N SER A 84 11.12 -10.55 2.96
CA SER A 84 11.70 -10.93 1.66
C SER A 84 10.93 -12.09 1.01
N ARG A 85 10.62 -13.15 1.76
CA ARG A 85 9.90 -14.33 1.26
C ARG A 85 8.48 -14.03 0.79
N LYS A 86 7.79 -13.10 1.47
CA LYS A 86 6.40 -12.72 1.16
C LYS A 86 6.31 -11.63 0.11
N TYR A 87 7.23 -10.66 0.10
CA TYR A 87 7.06 -9.46 -0.72
C TYR A 87 7.85 -9.49 -2.02
N HIS A 88 9.03 -10.11 -2.03
CA HIS A 88 9.83 -10.17 -3.25
C HIS A 88 9.10 -10.99 -4.32
N PRO A 89 9.06 -10.55 -5.60
CA PRO A 89 8.37 -11.28 -6.67
C PRO A 89 8.80 -12.76 -6.79
N ASP A 90 10.09 -13.01 -6.57
CA ASP A 90 10.69 -14.37 -6.56
C ASP A 90 10.70 -15.04 -5.18
N GLY A 91 9.98 -14.50 -4.20
CA GLY A 91 9.89 -15.04 -2.84
C GLY A 91 9.01 -16.28 -2.77
N GLU A 92 9.41 -17.27 -1.96
CA GLU A 92 8.73 -18.57 -1.86
C GLU A 92 7.26 -18.47 -1.41
N GLN A 93 6.90 -17.43 -0.65
CA GLN A 93 5.55 -17.20 -0.15
C GLN A 93 4.84 -16.07 -0.88
N HIS A 94 5.40 -15.53 -1.97
CA HIS A 94 4.86 -14.32 -2.61
C HIS A 94 3.42 -14.48 -3.08
N GLU A 95 3.14 -15.54 -3.84
CA GLU A 95 1.79 -15.81 -4.34
C GLU A 95 0.81 -16.20 -3.23
N ALA A 96 1.31 -16.81 -2.15
CA ALA A 96 0.51 -17.11 -0.96
C ALA A 96 0.14 -15.82 -0.20
N TYR A 97 1.07 -14.89 -0.07
CA TYR A 97 0.85 -13.60 0.58
C TYR A 97 -0.19 -12.76 -0.18
N ILE A 98 -0.09 -12.67 -1.51
CA ILE A 98 -1.10 -11.98 -2.32
C ILE A 98 -2.48 -12.64 -2.14
N ARG A 99 -2.55 -13.98 -2.05
CA ARG A 99 -3.79 -14.70 -1.80
C ARG A 99 -4.35 -14.39 -0.41
N PHE A 100 -3.51 -14.37 0.63
CA PHE A 100 -3.89 -13.94 1.98
C PHE A 100 -4.54 -12.55 1.95
N LEU A 101 -3.90 -11.56 1.30
CA LEU A 101 -4.45 -10.20 1.21
C LEU A 101 -5.87 -10.22 0.61
N ALA A 102 -6.06 -10.89 -0.53
CA ALA A 102 -7.31 -10.82 -1.28
C ALA A 102 -8.43 -11.73 -0.75
N ARG A 103 -8.08 -12.90 -0.21
CA ARG A 103 -9.03 -13.99 0.08
C ARG A 103 -9.23 -14.25 1.57
N GLU A 104 -8.39 -13.67 2.43
CA GLU A 104 -8.47 -13.90 3.88
C GLU A 104 -8.57 -12.58 4.62
N LEU A 105 -7.62 -11.66 4.39
CA LEU A 105 -7.59 -10.36 5.05
C LEU A 105 -8.79 -9.48 4.66
N VAL A 106 -9.08 -9.34 3.37
CA VAL A 106 -10.23 -8.51 2.92
C VAL A 106 -11.57 -9.03 3.47
N PRO A 107 -11.92 -10.33 3.34
CA PRO A 107 -13.14 -10.86 3.95
C PRO A 107 -13.21 -10.65 5.47
N TYR A 108 -12.08 -10.82 6.17
CA TYR A 108 -12.01 -10.53 7.61
C TYR A 108 -12.38 -9.07 7.91
N ILE A 109 -11.73 -8.12 7.24
CA ILE A 109 -11.98 -6.68 7.42
C ILE A 109 -13.45 -6.34 7.10
N ASP A 110 -13.98 -6.86 6.00
CA ASP A 110 -15.36 -6.60 5.57
C ASP A 110 -16.42 -7.16 6.52
N SER A 111 -16.10 -8.24 7.22
CA SER A 111 -16.97 -8.82 8.25
C SER A 111 -16.94 -8.02 9.56
N ALA A 112 -15.78 -7.43 9.87
CA ALA A 112 -15.55 -6.73 11.13
C ALA A 112 -15.95 -5.24 11.09
N PHE A 113 -15.91 -4.61 9.91
CA PHE A 113 -16.11 -3.17 9.76
C PHE A 113 -17.04 -2.81 8.58
N PRO A 114 -17.77 -1.69 8.66
CA PRO A 114 -18.63 -1.23 7.56
C PRO A 114 -17.79 -0.61 6.42
N THR A 115 -17.22 -1.45 5.56
CA THR A 115 -16.36 -1.01 4.44
C THR A 115 -17.15 -0.78 3.15
N TYR A 116 -16.54 -0.03 2.21
CA TYR A 116 -16.93 -0.06 0.80
C TYR A 116 -16.39 -1.34 0.13
N GLN A 117 -17.28 -2.27 -0.18
CA GLN A 117 -16.92 -3.60 -0.71
C GLN A 117 -16.69 -3.60 -2.23
N MET A 118 -15.85 -2.69 -2.72
CA MET A 118 -15.48 -2.55 -4.12
C MET A 118 -14.01 -2.19 -4.27
N GLY A 119 -13.39 -2.47 -5.41
CA GLY A 119 -11.97 -2.21 -5.66
C GLY A 119 -11.55 -0.79 -5.28
N LEU A 120 -12.24 0.23 -5.80
CA LEU A 120 -11.94 1.64 -5.49
C LEU A 120 -12.20 2.04 -4.02
N GLY A 121 -12.88 1.20 -3.24
CA GLY A 121 -13.03 1.37 -1.79
C GLY A 121 -11.85 0.84 -0.98
N ARG A 122 -10.82 0.29 -1.65
CA ARG A 122 -9.62 -0.26 -1.01
C ARG A 122 -8.34 0.17 -1.68
N ALA A 123 -7.38 0.54 -0.85
CA ALA A 123 -6.04 0.92 -1.24
C ALA A 123 -5.00 0.00 -0.61
N LEU A 124 -3.94 -0.28 -1.36
CA LEU A 124 -2.71 -0.87 -0.85
C LEU A 124 -1.60 0.20 -0.87
N ILE A 125 -0.82 0.28 0.20
CA ILE A 125 0.36 1.16 0.27
C ILE A 125 1.58 0.37 0.76
N GLY A 126 2.74 0.67 0.18
CA GLY A 126 4.01 0.18 0.69
C GLY A 126 5.23 0.85 0.07
N ASP A 127 6.34 0.82 0.80
CA ASP A 127 7.66 1.22 0.34
C ASP A 127 8.46 0.03 -0.22
N SER A 128 9.30 0.24 -1.22
CA SER A 128 10.23 -0.78 -1.71
C SER A 128 9.52 -2.09 -2.12
N LEU A 129 9.95 -3.24 -1.59
CA LEU A 129 9.28 -4.53 -1.79
C LEU A 129 7.79 -4.51 -1.39
N ALA A 130 7.42 -3.70 -0.40
CA ALA A 130 6.05 -3.57 0.06
C ALA A 130 5.15 -2.85 -0.97
N GLY A 131 5.70 -1.86 -1.68
CA GLY A 131 5.06 -1.25 -2.85
C GLY A 131 4.94 -2.23 -4.01
N THR A 132 5.97 -3.05 -4.20
CA THR A 132 6.02 -4.08 -5.26
C THR A 132 4.92 -5.13 -5.09
N VAL A 133 4.79 -5.72 -3.90
CA VAL A 133 3.76 -6.72 -3.61
C VAL A 133 2.36 -6.12 -3.61
N SER A 134 2.21 -4.86 -3.16
CA SER A 134 0.96 -4.11 -3.24
C SER A 134 0.47 -3.97 -4.68
N PHE A 135 1.38 -3.60 -5.58
CA PHE A 135 1.04 -3.44 -6.99
C PHE A 135 0.73 -4.77 -7.67
N LYS A 136 1.54 -5.81 -7.44
CA LYS A 136 1.25 -7.16 -7.97
C LYS A 136 -0.08 -7.70 -7.44
N ALA A 137 -0.44 -7.42 -6.18
CA ALA A 137 -1.73 -7.80 -5.63
C ALA A 137 -2.90 -7.13 -6.32
N ALA A 138 -2.79 -5.82 -6.61
CA ALA A 138 -3.83 -5.09 -7.33
C ALA A 138 -3.96 -5.51 -8.80
N LEU A 139 -2.85 -5.76 -9.51
CA LEU A 139 -2.90 -6.31 -10.87
C LEU A 139 -3.57 -7.69 -10.91
N LYS A 140 -3.34 -8.53 -9.88
CA LYS A 140 -3.93 -9.87 -9.79
C LYS A 140 -5.39 -9.87 -9.35
N TYR A 141 -5.78 -8.91 -8.51
CA TYR A 141 -7.11 -8.80 -7.93
C TYR A 141 -7.67 -7.37 -8.07
N PRO A 142 -7.86 -6.86 -9.30
CA PRO A 142 -8.20 -5.45 -9.53
C PRO A 142 -9.62 -5.09 -9.07
N HIS A 143 -10.53 -6.06 -9.00
CA HIS A 143 -11.86 -5.87 -8.42
C HIS A 143 -11.84 -5.81 -6.88
N THR A 144 -10.75 -6.25 -6.24
CA THR A 144 -10.56 -6.21 -4.79
C THR A 144 -9.79 -4.97 -4.36
N PHE A 145 -8.74 -4.60 -5.10
CA PHE A 145 -7.88 -3.45 -4.82
C PHE A 145 -7.84 -2.53 -6.04
N GLY A 146 -8.44 -1.34 -5.92
CA GLY A 146 -8.53 -0.36 -7.00
C GLY A 146 -7.60 0.84 -6.83
N ARG A 147 -6.94 0.97 -5.67
CA ARG A 147 -5.97 2.04 -5.40
C ARG A 147 -4.64 1.41 -4.98
N VAL A 148 -3.53 1.90 -5.53
CA VAL A 148 -2.18 1.42 -5.16
C VAL A 148 -1.27 2.62 -4.96
N ILE A 149 -0.55 2.65 -3.84
CA ILE A 149 0.46 3.64 -3.53
C ILE A 149 1.82 2.94 -3.41
N MET A 150 2.73 3.29 -4.31
CA MET A 150 4.06 2.73 -4.39
C MET A 150 5.09 3.81 -4.07
N GLN A 151 5.81 3.63 -2.96
CA GLN A 151 6.93 4.49 -2.59
C GLN A 151 8.23 3.77 -2.93
N SER A 152 8.85 4.15 -4.05
CA SER A 152 10.11 3.60 -4.53
C SER A 152 10.11 2.06 -4.68
N PRO A 153 9.19 1.45 -5.45
CA PRO A 153 9.08 -0.01 -5.49
C PRO A 153 10.30 -0.65 -6.18
N LEU A 154 10.58 -1.92 -5.86
CA LEU A 154 11.47 -2.74 -6.69
C LEU A 154 10.72 -3.10 -7.98
N VAL A 155 11.35 -2.87 -9.13
CA VAL A 155 10.79 -3.23 -10.43
C VAL A 155 11.76 -4.14 -11.15
N ASN A 156 11.35 -5.39 -11.37
CA ASN A 156 12.06 -6.36 -12.21
C ASN A 156 11.22 -6.72 -13.45
N ASP A 157 11.76 -7.58 -14.31
CA ASP A 157 11.06 -8.03 -15.54
C ASP A 157 9.70 -8.65 -15.24
N GLY A 158 9.58 -9.42 -14.15
CA GLY A 158 8.30 -10.00 -13.73
C GLY A 158 7.22 -8.96 -13.39
N VAL A 159 7.61 -7.82 -12.80
CA VAL A 159 6.68 -6.69 -12.57
C VAL A 159 6.29 -6.04 -13.89
N LEU A 160 7.25 -5.78 -14.78
CA LEU A 160 6.99 -5.20 -16.09
C LEU A 160 6.09 -6.10 -16.94
N ASP A 161 6.30 -7.41 -16.92
CA ASP A 161 5.51 -8.38 -17.67
C ASP A 161 4.08 -8.54 -17.12
N ALA A 162 3.92 -8.42 -15.79
CA ALA A 162 2.59 -8.36 -15.19
C ALA A 162 1.79 -7.14 -15.70
N VAL A 163 2.44 -5.98 -15.82
CA VAL A 163 1.81 -4.76 -16.35
C VAL A 163 1.51 -4.89 -17.85
N LYS A 164 2.46 -5.39 -18.66
CA LYS A 164 2.24 -5.66 -20.10
C LYS A 164 1.02 -6.56 -20.35
N SER A 165 0.81 -7.55 -19.48
CA SER A 165 -0.27 -8.52 -19.61
C SER A 165 -1.62 -8.03 -19.06
N PHE A 166 -1.61 -7.01 -18.21
CA PHE A 166 -2.81 -6.49 -17.56
C PHE A 166 -3.69 -5.69 -18.53
N GLN A 167 -4.98 -6.03 -18.61
CA GLN A 167 -5.93 -5.41 -19.55
C GLN A 167 -6.88 -4.42 -18.87
N ASP A 168 -7.23 -4.65 -17.59
CA ASP A 168 -8.26 -3.88 -16.88
C ASP A 168 -7.69 -2.60 -16.23
N VAL A 169 -6.88 -1.84 -16.97
CA VAL A 169 -6.16 -0.64 -16.50
C VAL A 169 -7.05 0.40 -15.83
N HIS A 170 -8.32 0.48 -16.26
CA HIS A 170 -9.33 1.39 -15.75
C HIS A 170 -9.81 1.05 -14.33
N LEU A 171 -9.53 -0.15 -13.83
CA LEU A 171 -9.86 -0.56 -12.46
C LEU A 171 -8.85 -0.05 -11.42
N LEU A 172 -7.69 0.43 -11.86
CA LEU A 172 -6.59 0.83 -10.99
C LEU A 172 -6.30 2.33 -11.06
N ASN A 173 -6.20 2.94 -9.89
CA ASN A 173 -5.62 4.27 -9.67
C ASN A 173 -4.28 4.12 -8.93
N VAL A 174 -3.20 4.56 -9.55
CA VAL A 174 -1.83 4.33 -9.08
C VAL A 174 -1.18 5.64 -8.66
N TYR A 175 -0.60 5.65 -7.46
CA TYR A 175 0.29 6.70 -6.97
C TYR A 175 1.71 6.13 -6.91
N HIS A 176 2.66 6.71 -7.65
CA HIS A 176 4.00 6.19 -7.77
C HIS A 176 5.04 7.30 -7.58
N ILE A 177 5.89 7.18 -6.57
CA ILE A 177 7.04 8.09 -6.40
C ILE A 177 8.36 7.32 -6.36
N ILE A 178 9.45 7.97 -6.78
CA ILE A 178 10.81 7.41 -6.74
C ILE A 178 11.86 8.51 -6.54
N GLY A 179 12.94 8.23 -5.81
CA GLY A 179 14.04 9.17 -5.62
C GLY A 179 15.03 9.18 -6.79
N LYS A 180 15.44 10.37 -7.25
CA LYS A 180 16.46 10.52 -8.32
C LYS A 180 17.84 9.99 -7.93
N GLY A 181 18.11 9.81 -6.64
CA GLY A 181 19.34 9.23 -6.10
C GLY A 181 19.31 7.71 -5.94
N GLU A 182 18.22 7.03 -6.32
CA GLU A 182 18.04 5.59 -6.14
C GLU A 182 18.69 4.75 -7.25
N THR A 183 19.92 5.07 -7.62
CA THR A 183 20.70 4.35 -8.65
C THR A 183 21.55 3.21 -8.08
N ALA A 184 21.69 3.13 -6.75
CA ALA A 184 22.44 2.08 -6.05
C ALA A 184 21.82 1.82 -4.65
N VAL A 185 20.61 1.27 -4.62
CA VAL A 185 19.88 0.95 -3.38
C VAL A 185 20.45 -0.32 -2.77
N LYS A 186 20.86 -0.25 -1.50
CA LYS A 186 21.31 -1.42 -0.74
C LYS A 186 20.12 -2.32 -0.41
N THR A 187 20.11 -3.53 -0.96
CA THR A 187 19.03 -4.48 -0.76
C THR A 187 19.27 -5.33 0.49
N THR A 188 18.21 -6.00 0.95
CA THR A 188 18.28 -6.96 2.05
C THR A 188 19.12 -8.20 1.72
N ARG A 189 19.48 -8.39 0.45
CA ARG A 189 20.39 -9.45 -0.03
C ARG A 189 21.86 -9.03 -0.01
N GLY A 190 22.15 -7.77 0.34
CA GLY A 190 23.51 -7.22 0.37
C GLY A 190 24.04 -6.77 -1.00
N SER A 191 23.22 -6.82 -2.05
CA SER A 191 23.49 -6.21 -3.36
C SER A 191 23.16 -4.72 -3.34
N GLU A 192 23.75 -3.97 -4.27
CA GLU A 192 23.28 -2.64 -4.66
C GLU A 192 22.57 -2.75 -6.01
N GLU A 193 21.37 -2.20 -6.11
CA GLU A 193 20.51 -2.31 -7.30
C GLU A 193 20.01 -0.92 -7.74
N ASP A 194 19.93 -0.70 -9.05
CA ASP A 194 19.34 0.50 -9.63
C ASP A 194 17.81 0.40 -9.59
N PHE A 195 17.17 1.23 -8.76
CA PHE A 195 15.71 1.32 -8.67
C PHE A 195 15.16 2.40 -9.61
N LEU A 196 15.93 3.44 -9.92
CA LEU A 196 15.44 4.58 -10.69
C LEU A 196 15.13 4.20 -12.15
N SER A 197 16.05 3.53 -12.84
CA SER A 197 15.84 3.22 -14.26
C SER A 197 14.66 2.27 -14.50
N PRO A 198 14.50 1.17 -13.72
CA PRO A 198 13.32 0.31 -13.84
C PRO A 198 11.99 1.01 -13.49
N ASN A 199 11.97 1.90 -12.49
CA ASN A 199 10.76 2.66 -12.16
C ASN A 199 10.36 3.66 -13.26
N ARG A 200 11.33 4.29 -13.93
CA ARG A 200 11.06 5.09 -15.14
C ARG A 200 10.49 4.23 -16.26
N GLN A 201 11.03 3.03 -16.49
CA GLN A 201 10.49 2.10 -17.49
C GLN A 201 9.06 1.68 -17.17
N LEU A 202 8.77 1.38 -15.90
CA LEU A 202 7.42 1.07 -15.42
C LEU A 202 6.47 2.24 -15.66
N HIS A 203 6.86 3.47 -15.34
CA HIS A 203 6.04 4.65 -15.60
C HIS A 203 5.74 4.81 -17.10
N GLN A 204 6.75 4.71 -17.97
CA GLN A 204 6.56 4.78 -19.42
C GLN A 204 5.65 3.66 -19.97
N LEU A 205 5.69 2.48 -19.36
CA LEU A 205 4.78 1.39 -19.71
C LEU A 205 3.33 1.71 -19.29
N MET A 206 3.12 2.17 -18.05
CA MET A 206 1.81 2.55 -17.54
C MET A 206 1.15 3.66 -18.37
N ILE A 207 1.92 4.68 -18.78
CA ILE A 207 1.42 5.75 -19.66
C ILE A 207 1.00 5.19 -21.03
N ARG A 208 1.82 4.34 -21.65
CA ARG A 208 1.48 3.72 -22.95
C ARG A 208 0.22 2.87 -22.91
N GLN A 209 -0.08 2.25 -21.77
CA GLN A 209 -1.28 1.43 -21.57
C GLN A 209 -2.47 2.21 -20.99
N ASN A 210 -2.37 3.53 -20.84
CA ASN A 210 -3.42 4.40 -20.30
C ASN A 210 -3.86 4.06 -18.87
N PHE A 211 -2.93 3.68 -18.00
CA PHE A 211 -3.21 3.62 -16.56
C PHE A 211 -3.54 5.01 -16.00
N SER A 212 -4.46 5.07 -15.03
CA SER A 212 -4.58 6.25 -14.18
C SER A 212 -3.42 6.26 -13.20
N VAL A 213 -2.41 7.08 -13.46
CA VAL A 213 -1.18 7.13 -12.65
C VAL A 213 -0.73 8.55 -12.34
N PHE A 214 -0.51 8.83 -11.06
CA PHE A 214 0.35 9.92 -10.61
C PHE A 214 1.78 9.41 -10.50
N TYR A 215 2.74 10.13 -11.09
CA TYR A 215 4.16 9.81 -11.02
C TYR A 215 4.98 11.05 -10.66
N GLU A 216 5.88 10.92 -9.69
CA GLU A 216 6.85 11.98 -9.35
C GLU A 216 8.22 11.41 -9.02
N GLU A 217 9.27 12.12 -9.48
CA GLU A 217 10.64 11.90 -9.06
C GLU A 217 11.08 13.00 -8.07
N PHE A 218 11.54 12.61 -6.88
CA PHE A 218 11.99 13.56 -5.86
C PHE A 218 13.51 13.61 -5.72
N ASP A 219 14.04 14.74 -5.23
CA ASP A 219 15.46 14.90 -4.89
C ASP A 219 15.79 14.15 -3.60
N GLY A 220 16.16 12.88 -3.71
CA GLY A 220 16.44 12.04 -2.56
C GLY A 220 16.78 10.60 -2.89
N GLY A 221 16.84 9.78 -1.85
CA GLY A 221 17.13 8.35 -1.93
C GLY A 221 16.10 7.51 -1.19
N HIS A 222 16.43 6.24 -0.98
CA HIS A 222 15.51 5.20 -0.54
C HIS A 222 15.27 5.18 0.98
N THR A 223 14.62 6.21 1.54
CA THR A 223 14.43 6.34 2.99
C THR A 223 13.13 7.06 3.39
N TRP A 224 12.66 6.79 4.62
CA TRP A 224 11.53 7.47 5.26
C TRP A 224 11.66 8.99 5.39
N LYS A 225 12.87 9.56 5.27
CA LYS A 225 13.08 11.02 5.19
C LYS A 225 12.29 11.65 4.04
N TYR A 226 12.11 10.92 2.95
CA TYR A 226 11.41 11.38 1.76
C TYR A 226 9.97 10.84 1.67
N TRP A 227 9.76 9.59 2.08
CA TRP A 227 8.43 8.98 2.04
C TRP A 227 7.46 9.53 3.09
N GLN A 228 7.94 9.88 4.30
CA GLN A 228 7.06 10.38 5.36
C GLN A 228 6.39 11.71 4.99
N PRO A 229 7.11 12.77 4.53
CA PRO A 229 6.46 14.04 4.20
C PRO A 229 5.47 13.91 3.04
N ASP A 230 5.69 12.97 2.13
CA ASP A 230 4.81 12.70 0.98
C ASP A 230 3.45 12.10 1.38
N LEU A 231 3.35 11.46 2.55
CA LEU A 231 2.11 10.85 3.01
C LEU A 231 0.93 11.83 3.07
N GLU A 232 1.17 13.11 3.39
CA GLU A 232 0.09 14.10 3.39
C GLU A 232 -0.52 14.27 1.99
N ARG A 233 0.32 14.32 0.95
CA ARG A 233 -0.11 14.40 -0.44
C ARG A 233 -0.78 13.10 -0.89
N VAL A 234 -0.19 11.94 -0.57
CA VAL A 234 -0.80 10.63 -0.80
C VAL A 234 -2.23 10.61 -0.26
N MET A 235 -2.41 11.00 1.01
CA MET A 235 -3.69 10.92 1.67
C MET A 235 -4.73 11.83 0.99
N LYS A 236 -4.34 13.08 0.65
CA LYS A 236 -5.23 14.02 -0.04
C LYS A 236 -5.56 13.59 -1.47
N MET A 237 -4.61 13.04 -2.22
CA MET A 237 -4.85 12.63 -3.61
C MET A 237 -5.66 11.34 -3.72
N MET A 238 -5.34 10.36 -2.86
CA MET A 238 -5.92 9.02 -2.96
C MET A 238 -7.20 8.86 -2.15
N PHE A 239 -7.49 9.76 -1.21
CA PHE A 239 -8.67 9.68 -0.32
C PHE A 239 -9.36 11.04 -0.17
N SER A 240 -9.28 11.92 -1.17
CA SER A 240 -9.96 13.22 -1.11
C SER A 240 -11.45 13.03 -0.85
N LYS A 241 -11.99 13.86 0.04
CA LYS A 241 -13.43 13.96 0.22
C LYS A 241 -14.02 14.58 -1.05
N THR A 242 -14.88 13.85 -1.77
CA THR A 242 -15.63 14.46 -2.87
C THR A 242 -16.54 15.55 -2.28
N PRO A 243 -16.45 16.80 -2.75
CA PRO A 243 -17.40 17.83 -2.33
C PRO A 243 -18.78 17.43 -2.86
N TYR A 244 -19.71 17.14 -1.95
CA TYR A 244 -21.14 17.05 -2.25
C TYR A 244 -21.75 18.44 -2.26
#